data_AF-A0AAU2U825-F1
#
_entry.id   AF-A0AAU2U825-F1
#
_cell.length_a   1.000
_cell.length_b   1.000
_cell.length_c   1.000
_cell.angle_alpha   90.00
_cell.angle_beta   90.00
_cell.angle_gamma   90.00
#
_symmetry.space_group_name_H-M   'P 1'
#
loop_
_entity.id
_entity.type
_entity.pdbx_description
1 polymer ?
#
loop_
_entity_poly.entity_id
_entity_poly.type
_entity_poly.pdbx_seq_one_letter_code
_entity_poly.pdbx_strand_id
1 'polypeptide(L)'
;MSGKYDRWFSDGTYVVWSKSAGAGENEETIPPSTYQARGSMKDCYWERTTKSGDIIDNNLATSAREITVTVRASDGQFTSERCAVEPVK
;
A
#
# COMPACT_ATOMS: atom_id res chain seq x y z
N MET A 1 -16.74 14.16 -9.55
CA MET A 1 -15.53 14.86 -10.04
C MET A 1 -14.32 14.05 -9.60
N SER A 2 -13.72 13.25 -10.49
CA SER A 2 -12.54 12.43 -10.18
C SER A 2 -11.28 13.29 -10.29
N GLY A 3 -10.93 13.91 -9.16
CA GLY A 3 -9.75 14.75 -9.01
C GLY A 3 -8.47 13.92 -9.01
N LYS A 4 -7.52 14.35 -9.84
CA LYS A 4 -6.17 13.82 -9.90
C LYS A 4 -5.36 14.28 -8.67
N TYR A 5 -4.43 13.42 -8.23
CA TYR A 5 -3.28 13.67 -7.36
C TYR A 5 -3.57 13.69 -5.83
N ASP A 6 -2.83 12.84 -5.11
CA ASP A 6 -2.86 12.53 -3.66
C ASP A 6 -3.90 11.48 -3.21
N ARG A 7 -3.81 10.26 -3.77
CA ARG A 7 -4.55 9.11 -3.22
C ARG A 7 -3.84 8.60 -1.96
N TRP A 8 -4.37 8.97 -0.80
CA TRP A 8 -4.05 8.34 0.47
C TRP A 8 -4.73 6.95 0.52
N PHE A 9 -3.98 5.92 0.88
CA PHE A 9 -4.49 4.57 1.11
C PHE A 9 -4.56 4.37 2.62
N SER A 10 -5.77 4.17 3.15
CA SER A 10 -5.97 3.87 4.56
C SER A 10 -5.37 2.51 4.93
N ASP A 11 -5.48 2.14 6.21
CA ASP A 11 -5.20 0.76 6.59
C ASP A 11 -6.15 -0.20 5.86
N GLY A 12 -5.63 -1.36 5.46
CA GLY A 12 -6.36 -2.34 4.67
C GLY A 12 -5.46 -3.17 3.75
N THR A 13 -6.09 -4.08 3.02
CA THR A 13 -5.45 -4.91 2.00
C THR A 13 -5.92 -4.48 0.62
N TYR A 14 -4.97 -4.19 -0.25
CA TYR A 14 -5.20 -3.69 -1.59
C TYR A 14 -4.65 -4.64 -2.64
N VAL A 15 -5.42 -4.87 -3.71
CA VAL A 15 -4.92 -5.62 -4.87
C VAL A 15 -4.02 -4.74 -5.72
N VAL A 16 -2.83 -5.25 -6.06
CA VAL A 16 -1.86 -4.51 -6.86
C VAL A 16 -2.27 -4.56 -8.32
N TRP A 17 -2.60 -3.40 -8.89
CA TRP A 17 -3.16 -3.33 -10.25
C TRP A 17 -2.70 -2.10 -11.02
N SER A 18 -2.17 -2.31 -12.23
CA SER A 18 -1.54 -1.27 -13.07
C SER A 18 -2.53 -0.38 -13.82
N LYS A 19 -3.81 -0.76 -13.96
CA LYS A 19 -4.84 0.08 -14.60
C LYS A 19 -5.51 0.93 -13.52
N SER A 20 -5.09 2.19 -13.41
CA SER A 20 -5.72 3.18 -12.53
C SER A 20 -7.25 3.19 -12.70
N ALA A 21 -7.96 2.94 -11.59
CA ALA A 21 -9.38 3.18 -11.32
C ALA A 21 -10.35 2.95 -12.50
N GLY A 22 -10.87 1.73 -12.60
CA GLY A 22 -12.01 1.42 -13.48
C GLY A 22 -12.32 -0.06 -13.68
N ALA A 23 -11.84 -0.97 -12.82
CA ALA A 23 -12.14 -2.40 -12.91
C ALA A 23 -12.88 -2.85 -11.64
N GLY A 24 -14.20 -2.94 -11.74
CA GLY A 24 -15.09 -3.55 -10.73
C GLY A 24 -15.30 -2.70 -9.48
N GLU A 25 -16.53 -2.25 -9.25
CA GLU A 25 -16.92 -1.29 -8.20
C GLU A 25 -16.75 -1.78 -6.73
N ASN A 26 -16.06 -2.90 -6.50
CA ASN A 26 -15.96 -3.55 -5.19
C ASN A 26 -14.54 -3.98 -4.78
N GLU A 27 -13.51 -3.75 -5.59
CA GLU A 27 -12.13 -4.14 -5.26
C GLU A 27 -11.22 -2.92 -5.05
N GLU A 28 -10.74 -2.75 -3.82
CA GLU A 28 -9.80 -1.68 -3.50
C GLU A 28 -8.43 -1.98 -4.11
N THR A 29 -8.07 -1.25 -5.17
CA THR A 29 -6.82 -1.44 -5.90
C THR A 29 -5.77 -0.39 -5.57
N ILE A 30 -4.50 -0.79 -5.54
CA ILE A 30 -3.32 0.06 -5.38
C ILE A 30 -2.39 -0.09 -6.60
N PRO A 31 -1.95 0.99 -7.26
CA PRO A 31 -1.03 0.87 -8.38
C PRO A 31 0.39 0.54 -7.93
N PRO A 32 1.22 -0.08 -8.79
CA PRO A 32 2.65 -0.21 -8.53
C PRO A 32 3.31 1.17 -8.39
N SER A 33 3.94 1.43 -7.25
CA SER A 33 4.64 2.68 -6.97
C SER A 33 5.53 2.52 -5.73
N THR A 34 6.28 3.57 -5.40
CA THR A 34 6.84 3.73 -4.05
C THR A 34 5.84 4.49 -3.19
N TYR A 35 5.62 3.97 -2.00
CA TYR A 35 4.69 4.47 -0.99
C TYR A 35 5.44 4.83 0.28
N GLN A 36 4.92 5.82 1.00
CA GLN A 36 5.46 6.24 2.28
C GLN A 36 4.35 6.34 3.33
N ALA A 37 4.68 5.97 4.57
CA ALA A 37 3.92 6.34 5.76
C ALA A 37 4.76 7.33 6.56
N ARG A 38 4.14 8.43 7.01
CA ARG A 38 4.81 9.52 7.73
C ARG A 38 4.06 9.88 9.01
N GLY A 39 4.81 10.36 9.99
CA GLY A 39 4.29 10.76 11.29
C GLY A 39 4.67 9.77 12.39
N SER A 40 4.28 10.05 13.63
CA SER A 40 4.58 9.17 14.75
C SER A 40 3.74 7.91 14.67
N MET A 41 4.34 6.81 14.21
CA MET A 41 3.69 5.51 14.08
C MET A 41 4.13 4.59 15.20
N LYS A 42 3.17 3.80 15.69
CA LYS A 42 3.42 2.74 16.66
C LYS A 42 2.86 1.44 16.13
N ASP A 43 3.70 0.41 16.14
CA ASP A 43 3.37 -0.93 15.67
C ASP A 43 2.79 -0.94 14.24
N CYS A 44 3.36 -0.12 13.35
CA CYS A 44 3.02 -0.12 11.93
C CYS A 44 3.43 -1.46 11.33
N TYR A 45 2.46 -2.17 10.78
CA TYR A 45 2.70 -3.37 10.00
C TYR A 45 2.45 -3.08 8.53
N TRP A 46 3.34 -3.55 7.67
CA TRP A 46 3.10 -3.61 6.25
C TRP A 46 3.62 -4.93 5.68
N GLU A 47 2.99 -5.39 4.60
CA GLU A 47 3.42 -6.56 3.86
C GLU A 47 3.12 -6.44 2.37
N ARG A 48 3.93 -7.15 1.60
CA ARG A 48 3.74 -7.41 0.18
C ARG A 48 3.64 -8.91 -0.01
N THR A 49 2.66 -9.36 -0.76
CA THR A 49 2.47 -10.79 -1.05
C THR A 49 2.49 -11.07 -2.55
N THR A 50 2.78 -12.31 -2.92
CA THR A 50 2.58 -12.81 -4.28
C THR A 50 1.07 -12.96 -4.58
N LYS A 51 0.71 -13.21 -5.83
CA LYS A 51 -0.68 -13.53 -6.20
C LYS A 51 -1.21 -14.82 -5.56
N SER A 52 -0.33 -15.72 -5.13
CA SER A 52 -0.68 -16.92 -4.37
C SER A 52 -0.78 -16.69 -2.85
N GLY A 53 -0.47 -15.49 -2.37
CA GLY A 53 -0.52 -15.13 -0.95
C GLY A 53 0.78 -15.38 -0.18
N ASP A 54 1.87 -15.76 -0.85
CA ASP A 54 3.17 -15.92 -0.20
C ASP A 54 3.76 -14.55 0.15
N ILE A 55 4.30 -14.39 1.35
CA ILE A 55 4.95 -13.13 1.76
C ILE A 55 6.22 -12.92 0.92
N ILE A 56 6.28 -11.79 0.23
CA ILE A 56 7.47 -11.30 -0.47
C ILE A 56 8.36 -10.54 0.50
N ASP A 57 7.75 -9.65 1.28
CA ASP A 57 8.44 -8.79 2.24
C ASP A 57 7.43 -8.25 3.25
N ASN A 58 7.84 -8.08 4.50
CA ASN A 58 7.03 -7.48 5.54
C ASN A 58 7.88 -6.85 6.63
N ASN A 59 7.28 -5.95 7.41
CA ASN A 59 7.91 -5.41 8.59
C ASN A 59 6.88 -4.97 9.64
N LEU A 60 7.19 -5.21 10.91
CA LEU A 60 6.48 -4.64 12.05
C LEU A 60 7.37 -3.58 12.70
N ALA A 61 7.16 -2.33 12.32
CA ALA A 61 7.85 -1.18 12.91
C ALA A 61 7.15 -0.76 14.21
N THR A 62 7.71 -1.18 15.34
CA THR A 62 7.17 -0.89 16.69
C THR A 62 7.21 0.61 17.03
N SER A 63 8.17 1.36 16.49
CA SER A 63 8.22 2.81 16.57
C SER A 63 8.97 3.38 15.35
N ALA A 64 8.29 4.23 14.57
CA ALA A 64 8.86 4.86 13.38
C ALA A 64 8.30 6.26 13.14
N ARG A 65 9.05 7.08 12.38
CA ARG A 65 8.60 8.40 11.89
C ARG A 65 8.35 8.43 10.39
N GLU A 66 9.00 7.53 9.66
CA GLU A 66 8.89 7.39 8.23
C GLU A 66 9.17 5.94 7.86
N ILE A 67 8.35 5.39 6.97
CA ILE A 67 8.52 4.07 6.37
C ILE A 67 8.31 4.23 4.88
N THR A 68 9.16 3.60 4.07
CA THR A 68 9.07 3.60 2.61
C THR A 68 9.01 2.18 2.10
N VAL A 69 8.06 1.89 1.22
CA VAL A 69 7.86 0.58 0.61
C VAL A 69 7.65 0.73 -0.89
N THR A 70 8.32 -0.10 -1.69
CA THR A 70 8.11 -0.14 -3.14
C THR A 70 7.22 -1.33 -3.48
N VAL A 71 5.98 -1.06 -3.89
CA VAL A 71 5.03 -2.05 -4.40
C VAL A 71 5.27 -2.25 -5.89
N ARG A 72 5.59 -3.49 -6.29
CA ARG A 72 5.95 -3.83 -7.68
C ARG A 72 4.74 -4.35 -8.44
N ALA A 73 4.75 -4.20 -9.76
CA ALA A 73 3.69 -4.73 -10.63
C ALA A 73 3.55 -6.26 -10.59
N SER A 74 4.58 -6.97 -10.11
CA SER A 74 4.58 -8.42 -9.91
C SER A 74 3.89 -8.85 -8.62
N ASP A 75 3.69 -7.94 -7.67
CA ASP A 75 3.07 -8.24 -6.38
C ASP A 75 1.58 -8.57 -6.60
N GLY A 76 1.02 -9.36 -5.69
CA GLY A 76 -0.40 -9.68 -5.65
C GLY A 76 -1.17 -8.67 -4.83
N GLN A 77 -0.80 -8.52 -3.56
CA GLN A 77 -1.46 -7.61 -2.64
C GLN A 77 -0.43 -6.81 -1.82
N PHE A 78 -0.89 -5.66 -1.36
CA PHE A 78 -0.21 -4.84 -0.35
C PHE A 78 -1.16 -4.63 0.82
N THR A 79 -0.69 -4.92 2.03
CA THR A 79 -1.44 -4.68 3.27
C THR A 79 -0.68 -3.68 4.13
N SER A 80 -1.40 -2.74 4.75
CA SER A 80 -0.87 -1.84 5.77
C SER A 80 -1.83 -1.75 6.96
N GLU A 81 -1.29 -1.75 8.17
CA GLU A 81 -2.04 -1.62 9.41
C GLU A 81 -1.35 -0.64 10.36
N ARG A 82 -2.13 0.29 10.93
CA ARG A 82 -1.65 1.36 11.81
C ARG A 82 -0.64 2.29 11.13
N CYS A 83 -0.67 2.35 9.79
CA CYS A 83 0.17 3.20 8.98
C CYS A 83 -0.35 3.28 7.55
N ALA A 84 -1.38 4.09 7.39
CA ALA A 84 -1.88 4.50 6.09
C ALA A 84 -0.74 5.10 5.23
N VAL A 85 -0.76 4.81 3.93
CA VAL A 85 0.33 5.16 3.01
C VAL A 85 -0.11 6.11 1.90
N GLU A 86 0.84 6.90 1.40
CA GLU A 86 0.65 7.75 0.22
C GLU A 86 1.77 7.50 -0.79
N PRO A 87 1.52 7.64 -2.11
CA PRO A 87 2.58 7.59 -3.11
C PRO A 87 3.64 8.66 -2.86
N VAL A 88 4.91 8.29 -3.00
CA VAL A 88 6.00 9.27 -3.07
C VAL A 88 5.85 10.08 -4.36
N LYS A 89 5.88 11.42 -4.26
CA LYS A 89 5.85 12.35 -5.40
C LYS A 89 7.16 12.38 -6.17
#